data_AF-H1V392-F1
#
_entry.id   AF-H1V392-F1
#
_cell.length_a   1.000
_cell.length_b   1.000
_cell.length_c   1.000
_cell.angle_alpha   90.00
_cell.angle_beta   90.00
_cell.angle_gamma   90.00
#
_symmetry.space_group_name_H-M   'P 1'
#
loop_
_entity.id
_entity.type
_entity.pdbx_description
1 polymer ?
#
loop_
_entity_poly.entity_id
_entity_poly.type
_entity_poly.pdbx_seq_one_letter_code
_entity_poly.pdbx_strand_id
1 'polypeptide(L)'
;MPFLVQSFTRFPDLPAELRLKIWDEAAAGPSMHIFDVCFPSWRSSGRSERAFQSADGTMSRSNHDRWTKYRECVFLDTIEAGPAELARQTSVARHVYDPSVYRMRQTMRLVCSEASAAVERRMRERGTNTVYLPGRNEKMQYNNDEDVLFLRFRDGGAITDLSHGVIFGEFEASGMNGLTEVLEGPWSAEMAETLRDARCIALDVAETWVPSAVGAVLSEEATYLACCLHQGLRVLYLVDHCHGRCTRCERHGTTSDQLQTRGVLYRQLHRQGTYEENDDGAVMARTPDVIQGVGKTYREVFDFEGLGWSDAHPHYAFARAMDETIRSQQADADKQDFQGVRVLLVEDEVVEGVDTTMLMDCGLGGGASERNAREVRNMSFRWLA
;
A
#
# COMPACT_ATOMS: atom_id res chain seq x y z
N MET A 1 -24.22 17.30 -9.91
CA MET A 1 -23.89 18.50 -9.13
C MET A 1 -22.44 18.37 -8.73
N PRO A 2 -21.51 19.22 -9.20
CA PRO A 2 -20.12 19.14 -8.74
C PRO A 2 -20.09 19.67 -7.31
N PHE A 3 -19.74 18.82 -6.35
CA PHE A 3 -19.53 19.25 -4.97
C PHE A 3 -18.24 20.06 -4.94
N LEU A 4 -18.38 21.38 -4.78
CA LEU A 4 -17.28 22.27 -4.48
C LEU A 4 -16.76 21.88 -3.09
N VAL A 5 -15.55 21.32 -3.06
CA VAL A 5 -14.73 21.33 -1.85
C VAL A 5 -14.79 22.75 -1.30
N GLN A 6 -15.34 22.93 -0.09
CA GLN A 6 -15.23 24.20 0.60
C GLN A 6 -13.77 24.35 0.99
N SER A 7 -12.97 24.85 0.05
CA SER A 7 -11.64 25.35 0.36
C SER A 7 -11.84 26.46 1.39
N PHE A 8 -11.06 26.42 2.48
CA PHE A 8 -11.01 27.53 3.42
C PHE A 8 -10.29 28.69 2.72
N THR A 9 -11.01 29.37 1.83
CA THR A 9 -10.48 30.39 0.90
C THR A 9 -9.84 31.56 1.62
N ARG A 10 -10.20 31.75 2.90
CA ARG A 10 -9.66 32.76 3.80
C ARG A 10 -8.50 32.26 4.67
N PHE A 11 -8.00 31.05 4.44
CA PHE A 11 -6.80 30.55 5.12
C PHE A 11 -5.62 31.53 5.01
N PRO A 12 -5.32 32.11 3.84
CA PRO A 12 -4.23 33.08 3.71
C PRO A 12 -4.44 34.36 4.52
N ASP A 13 -5.69 34.70 4.83
CA ASP A 13 -6.05 35.88 5.63
C ASP A 13 -5.78 35.68 7.13
N LEU A 14 -5.52 34.44 7.58
CA LEU A 14 -5.24 34.16 8.98
C LEU A 14 -3.87 34.72 9.40
N PRO A 15 -3.73 35.20 10.65
CA PRO A 15 -2.44 35.49 11.26
C PRO A 15 -1.45 34.32 11.09
N ALA A 16 -0.18 34.63 10.89
CA ALA A 16 0.87 33.64 10.64
C ALA A 16 0.93 32.59 11.77
N GLU A 17 0.72 33.00 13.01
CA GLU A 17 0.71 32.13 14.18
C GLU A 17 -0.44 31.11 14.12
N LEU A 18 -1.62 31.50 13.63
CA LEU A 18 -2.75 30.59 13.47
C LEU A 18 -2.55 29.66 12.28
N ARG A 19 -2.00 30.15 11.16
CA ARG A 19 -1.63 29.31 10.01
C ARG A 19 -0.61 28.25 10.41
N LEU A 20 0.40 28.62 11.21
CA LEU A 20 1.41 27.69 11.74
C LEU A 20 0.81 26.67 12.69
N LYS A 21 -0.05 27.08 13.63
CA LYS A 21 -0.70 26.15 14.58
C LYS A 21 -1.61 25.14 13.90
N ILE A 22 -2.45 25.59 12.97
CA ILE A 22 -3.31 24.71 12.17
C ILE A 22 -2.44 23.70 11.43
N TRP A 23 -1.29 24.14 10.93
CA TRP A 23 -0.39 23.28 10.19
C TRP A 23 0.38 22.28 11.06
N ASP A 24 0.81 22.70 12.24
CA ASP A 24 1.44 21.82 13.21
C ASP A 24 0.50 20.70 13.65
N GLU A 25 -0.79 21.00 13.81
CA GLU A 25 -1.81 20.01 14.11
C GLU A 25 -2.09 19.10 12.90
N ALA A 26 -2.28 19.67 11.70
CA ALA A 26 -2.61 18.91 10.49
C ALA A 26 -1.45 18.04 9.97
N ALA A 27 -0.22 18.32 10.38
CA ALA A 27 0.97 17.54 10.06
C ALA A 27 1.50 16.76 11.28
N ALA A 28 0.71 16.64 12.35
CA ALA A 28 1.11 15.92 13.55
C ALA A 28 1.10 14.40 13.30
N GLY A 29 2.26 13.78 13.51
CA GLY A 29 2.42 12.33 13.52
C GLY A 29 2.60 11.68 12.15
N PRO A 30 2.62 10.33 12.11
CA PRO A 30 2.84 9.54 10.91
C PRO A 30 1.82 9.85 9.81
N SER A 31 2.30 10.11 8.59
CA SER A 31 1.44 10.36 7.43
C SER A 31 1.54 9.26 6.36
N MET A 32 0.45 9.00 5.65
CA MET A 32 0.38 8.07 4.54
C MET A 32 0.66 8.78 3.20
N HIS A 33 1.61 8.27 2.41
CA HIS A 33 1.90 8.73 1.05
C HIS A 33 1.66 7.60 0.06
N ILE A 34 0.62 7.74 -0.77
CA ILE A 34 0.14 6.66 -1.62
C ILE A 34 0.59 6.88 -3.05
N PHE A 35 1.28 5.89 -3.62
CA PHE A 35 1.77 5.92 -4.97
C PHE A 35 1.31 4.71 -5.75
N ASP A 36 0.98 5.01 -7.00
CA ASP A 36 0.51 4.07 -7.98
C ASP A 36 1.74 3.46 -8.66
N VAL A 37 1.92 2.14 -8.58
CA VAL A 37 3.06 1.45 -9.22
C VAL A 37 2.70 1.09 -10.65
N CYS A 38 3.43 1.63 -11.62
CA CYS A 38 3.19 1.45 -13.04
C CYS A 38 4.13 0.41 -13.64
N PHE A 39 3.58 -0.55 -14.40
CA PHE A 39 4.33 -1.63 -15.02
C PHE A 39 4.50 -1.44 -16.54
N PRO A 40 5.58 -1.96 -17.12
CA PRO A 40 5.71 -2.15 -18.55
C PRO A 40 4.83 -3.34 -18.98
N SER A 41 3.52 -3.14 -19.13
CA SER A 41 2.63 -4.26 -19.47
C SER A 41 2.83 -4.74 -20.92
N TRP A 42 2.84 -6.06 -21.13
CA TRP A 42 2.95 -6.69 -22.45
C TRP A 42 1.60 -6.70 -23.19
N ARG A 43 0.49 -6.47 -22.47
CA ARG A 43 -0.90 -6.61 -22.97
C ARG A 43 -1.55 -5.28 -23.35
N SER A 44 -1.10 -4.16 -22.78
CA SER A 44 -1.30 -2.80 -23.28
C SER A 44 -0.59 -1.80 -22.36
N SER A 45 0.23 -0.91 -22.91
CA SER A 45 0.97 0.12 -22.17
C SER A 45 0.09 1.21 -21.53
N GLY A 46 -1.23 0.99 -21.43
CA GLY A 46 -2.21 2.03 -21.17
C GLY A 46 -1.90 2.86 -19.93
N ARG A 47 -1.49 2.26 -18.81
CA ARG A 47 -1.20 3.01 -17.58
C ARG A 47 0.16 3.69 -17.59
N SER A 48 1.21 2.96 -17.99
CA SER A 48 2.56 3.51 -18.15
C SER A 48 2.54 4.72 -19.08
N GLU A 49 1.77 4.68 -20.16
CA GLU A 49 1.59 5.79 -21.09
C GLU A 49 0.73 6.93 -20.49
N ARG A 50 -0.41 6.60 -19.86
CA ARG A 50 -1.31 7.59 -19.21
C ARG A 50 -0.60 8.41 -18.13
N ALA A 51 0.38 7.85 -17.43
CA ALA A 51 1.19 8.58 -16.45
C ALA A 51 1.86 9.83 -17.06
N PHE A 52 2.21 9.77 -18.35
CA PHE A 52 2.84 10.87 -19.09
C PHE A 52 1.83 11.71 -19.89
N GLN A 53 0.56 11.35 -19.91
CA GLN A 53 -0.49 12.12 -20.56
C GLN A 53 -0.97 13.28 -19.67
N SER A 54 -1.39 14.35 -20.33
CA SER A 54 -2.06 15.49 -19.70
C SER A 54 -3.53 15.15 -19.41
N ALA A 55 -4.23 16.03 -18.69
CA ALA A 55 -5.63 15.81 -18.31
C ALA A 55 -6.59 15.67 -19.53
N ASP A 56 -6.21 16.21 -20.69
CA ASP A 56 -6.93 16.08 -21.95
C ASP A 56 -6.55 14.81 -22.75
N GLY A 57 -5.72 13.94 -22.18
CA GLY A 57 -5.22 12.72 -22.83
C GLY A 57 -4.07 12.96 -23.82
N THR A 58 -3.60 14.20 -23.99
CA THR A 58 -2.51 14.51 -24.93
C THR A 58 -1.14 14.31 -24.29
N MET A 59 -0.18 13.82 -25.07
CA MET A 59 1.21 13.66 -24.65
C MET A 59 2.09 14.69 -25.37
N SER A 60 2.74 15.56 -24.61
CA SER A 60 3.73 16.49 -25.16
C SER A 60 4.98 15.75 -25.65
N ARG A 61 5.76 16.35 -26.56
CA ARG A 61 7.02 15.74 -27.02
C ARG A 61 7.98 15.44 -25.86
N SER A 62 8.11 16.35 -24.90
CA SER A 62 8.94 16.13 -23.71
C SER A 62 8.42 14.98 -22.84
N ASN A 63 7.10 14.82 -22.73
CA ASN A 63 6.50 13.68 -22.02
C ASN A 63 6.75 12.38 -22.76
N HIS A 64 6.66 12.37 -24.09
CA HIS A 64 6.94 11.22 -24.92
C HIS A 64 8.41 10.77 -24.83
N ASP A 65 9.35 11.71 -24.87
CA ASP A 65 10.78 11.41 -24.72
C ASP A 65 11.08 10.78 -23.35
N ARG A 66 10.42 11.27 -22.29
CA ARG A 66 10.54 10.70 -20.94
C ARG A 66 9.86 9.33 -20.85
N TRP A 67 8.64 9.19 -21.35
CA TRP A 67 7.95 7.90 -21.41
C TRP A 67 8.81 6.85 -22.11
N THR A 68 9.46 7.20 -23.22
CA THR A 68 10.37 6.29 -23.94
C THR A 68 11.48 5.75 -23.05
N LYS A 69 11.98 6.54 -22.09
CA LYS A 69 12.97 6.10 -21.09
C LYS A 69 12.39 5.12 -20.06
N TYR A 70 11.13 5.29 -19.65
CA TYR A 70 10.50 4.53 -18.56
C TYR A 70 9.57 3.40 -19.03
N ARG A 71 9.24 3.32 -20.32
CA ARG A 71 8.23 2.39 -20.87
C ARG A 71 8.57 0.91 -20.67
N GLU A 72 9.84 0.60 -20.43
CA GLU A 72 10.38 -0.76 -20.22
C GLU A 72 10.70 -1.02 -18.74
N CYS A 73 10.36 -0.10 -17.83
CA CYS A 73 10.68 -0.20 -16.40
C CYS A 73 9.44 -0.04 -15.52
N VAL A 74 9.51 -0.57 -14.31
CA VAL A 74 8.55 -0.31 -13.24
C VAL A 74 8.87 1.05 -12.59
N PHE A 75 7.87 1.90 -12.38
CA PHE A 75 8.06 3.22 -11.76
C PHE A 75 6.85 3.67 -10.94
N LEU A 76 7.04 4.68 -10.09
CA LEU A 76 5.98 5.26 -9.26
C LEU A 76 5.29 6.43 -9.97
N ASP A 77 3.97 6.52 -9.87
CA ASP A 77 3.17 7.66 -10.31
C ASP A 77 2.19 8.14 -9.23
N THR A 78 1.60 9.31 -9.43
CA THR A 78 0.50 9.80 -8.59
C THR A 78 -0.70 8.87 -8.68
N ILE A 79 -1.42 8.69 -7.57
CA ILE A 79 -2.72 8.02 -7.57
C ILE A 79 -3.71 8.68 -8.55
N GLU A 80 -4.35 7.86 -9.38
CA GLU A 80 -5.54 8.28 -10.09
C GLU A 80 -6.74 8.26 -9.12
N ALA A 81 -7.45 9.38 -9.03
CA ALA A 81 -8.64 9.53 -8.21
C ALA A 81 -9.75 10.24 -9.00
N GLY A 82 -11.00 10.06 -8.58
CA GLY A 82 -12.15 10.75 -9.15
C GLY A 82 -13.18 9.83 -9.80
N PRO A 83 -14.19 10.39 -10.49
CA PRO A 83 -15.31 9.61 -11.03
C PRO A 83 -14.90 8.53 -12.03
N ALA A 84 -13.90 8.82 -12.86
CA ALA A 84 -13.36 7.86 -13.82
C ALA A 84 -12.68 6.67 -13.11
N GLU A 85 -12.07 6.90 -11.95
CA GLU A 85 -11.46 5.85 -11.13
C GLU A 85 -12.52 4.98 -10.46
N LEU A 86 -13.55 5.60 -9.87
CA LEU A 86 -14.66 4.85 -9.27
C LEU A 86 -15.36 3.92 -10.28
N ALA A 87 -15.44 4.34 -11.54
CA ALA A 87 -16.09 3.56 -12.60
C ALA A 87 -15.29 2.32 -13.00
N ARG A 88 -14.00 2.23 -12.68
CA ARG A 88 -13.17 1.07 -13.01
C ARG A 88 -13.53 -0.12 -12.15
N GLN A 89 -13.42 -1.32 -12.69
CA GLN A 89 -13.58 -2.56 -11.93
C GLN A 89 -12.20 -3.08 -11.56
N THR A 90 -11.82 -2.89 -10.30
CA THR A 90 -10.54 -3.32 -9.75
C THR A 90 -10.77 -4.08 -8.45
N SER A 91 -9.84 -4.98 -8.09
CA SER A 91 -9.83 -5.68 -6.80
C SER A 91 -9.37 -4.80 -5.64
N VAL A 92 -8.83 -3.62 -5.93
CA VAL A 92 -8.25 -2.67 -4.97
C VAL A 92 -9.17 -1.49 -4.71
N ALA A 93 -8.95 -0.80 -3.60
CA ALA A 93 -9.72 0.37 -3.20
C ALA A 93 -9.68 1.47 -4.29
N ARG A 94 -10.85 2.03 -4.62
CA ARG A 94 -11.01 3.13 -5.60
C ARG A 94 -11.49 4.37 -4.87
N HIS A 95 -10.80 5.49 -5.07
CA HIS A 95 -11.05 6.71 -4.32
C HIS A 95 -11.61 7.83 -5.20
N VAL A 96 -12.63 8.55 -4.72
CA VAL A 96 -13.06 9.81 -5.36
C VAL A 96 -12.00 10.89 -5.21
N TYR A 97 -11.29 10.88 -4.10
CA TYR A 97 -10.29 11.88 -3.73
C TYR A 97 -8.96 11.20 -3.37
N ASP A 98 -7.84 11.87 -3.68
CA ASP A 98 -6.48 11.40 -3.36
C ASP A 98 -6.25 11.42 -1.83
N PRO A 99 -6.15 10.25 -1.14
CA PRO A 99 -5.96 10.23 0.31
C PRO A 99 -4.51 10.52 0.74
N SER A 100 -3.61 10.81 -0.20
CA SER A 100 -2.18 10.96 0.09
C SER A 100 -1.85 12.32 0.67
N VAL A 101 -1.09 12.32 1.76
CA VAL A 101 -0.69 13.56 2.44
C VAL A 101 0.30 14.39 1.61
N TYR A 102 1.06 13.80 0.68
CA TYR A 102 2.03 14.55 -0.12
C TYR A 102 1.38 15.66 -0.95
N ARG A 103 0.17 15.47 -1.49
CA ARG A 103 -0.53 16.51 -2.28
C ARG A 103 -1.00 17.65 -1.42
N MET A 104 -1.49 17.33 -0.22
CA MET A 104 -1.82 18.32 0.78
C MET A 104 -0.57 19.14 1.12
N ARG A 105 0.56 18.48 1.41
CA ARG A 105 1.84 19.15 1.68
C ARG A 105 2.30 20.01 0.50
N GLN A 106 2.20 19.53 -0.73
CA GLN A 106 2.56 20.30 -1.93
C GLN A 106 1.70 21.56 -2.07
N THR A 107 0.38 21.43 -1.88
CA THR A 107 -0.54 22.58 -1.90
C THR A 107 -0.19 23.58 -0.79
N MET A 108 0.15 23.08 0.41
CA MET A 108 0.59 23.95 1.52
C MET A 108 1.83 24.77 1.14
N ARG A 109 2.83 24.15 0.50
CA ARG A 109 4.06 24.83 0.09
C ARG A 109 3.78 26.04 -0.80
N LEU A 110 2.74 25.96 -1.63
CA LEU A 110 2.33 27.02 -2.53
C LEU A 110 1.53 28.14 -1.83
N VAL A 111 0.77 27.81 -0.77
CA VAL A 111 -0.17 28.75 -0.13
C VAL A 111 0.40 29.39 1.15
N CYS A 112 1.35 28.75 1.84
CA CYS A 112 1.92 29.25 3.09
C CYS A 112 3.44 28.99 3.17
N SER A 113 4.23 29.95 2.69
CA SER A 113 5.69 29.87 2.68
C SER A 113 6.31 29.77 4.08
N GLU A 114 5.74 30.45 5.07
CA GLU A 114 6.23 30.43 6.46
C GLU A 114 6.08 29.04 7.09
N ALA A 115 4.93 28.39 6.87
CA ALA A 115 4.68 27.03 7.31
C ALA A 115 5.58 26.03 6.57
N SER A 116 5.77 26.20 5.25
CA SER A 116 6.71 25.41 4.47
C SER A 116 8.13 25.48 5.04
N ALA A 117 8.62 26.69 5.34
CA ALA A 117 9.96 26.89 5.88
C ALA A 117 10.10 26.32 7.32
N ALA A 118 9.03 26.25 8.10
CA ALA A 118 9.03 25.59 9.40
C ALA A 118 9.11 24.06 9.25
N VAL A 119 8.33 23.47 8.33
CA VAL A 119 8.37 22.03 8.05
C VAL A 119 9.72 21.61 7.47
N GLU A 120 10.27 22.36 6.53
CA GLU A 120 11.59 22.05 5.95
C GLU A 120 12.69 22.05 7.01
N ARG A 121 12.67 22.98 7.97
CA ARG A 121 13.63 22.99 9.08
C ARG A 121 13.51 21.72 9.94
N ARG A 122 12.30 21.29 10.27
CA ARG A 122 12.08 20.03 11.01
C ARG A 122 12.50 18.80 10.22
N MET A 123 12.22 18.78 8.91
CA MET A 123 12.60 17.69 8.03
C MET A 123 14.12 17.57 7.88
N ARG A 124 14.88 18.67 7.92
CA ARG A 124 16.36 18.63 7.88
C ARG A 124 17.00 17.95 9.07
N GLU A 125 16.32 17.91 10.22
CA GLU A 125 16.79 17.23 11.43
C GLU A 125 16.43 15.73 11.46
N ARG A 126 15.65 15.26 10.48
CA ARG A 126 15.11 13.89 10.41
C ARG A 126 15.57 13.17 9.15
N GLY A 127 15.48 11.85 9.12
CA GLY A 127 15.68 11.08 7.90
C GLY A 127 14.65 11.48 6.85
N THR A 128 15.07 11.91 5.67
CA THR A 128 14.17 12.21 4.55
C THR A 128 14.38 11.21 3.43
N ASN A 129 13.30 10.81 2.78
CA ASN A 129 13.35 10.02 1.55
C ASN A 129 12.65 10.79 0.42
N THR A 130 13.07 10.54 -0.81
CA THR A 130 12.59 11.24 -2.01
C THR A 130 11.93 10.26 -2.95
N VAL A 131 10.73 10.60 -3.40
CA VAL A 131 10.00 9.90 -4.46
C VAL A 131 10.09 10.72 -5.74
N TYR A 132 10.47 10.10 -6.85
CA TYR A 132 10.43 10.73 -8.17
C TYR A 132 9.29 10.16 -9.01
N LEU A 133 8.48 11.06 -9.57
CA LEU A 133 7.33 10.75 -10.42
C LEU A 133 7.63 11.15 -11.86
N PRO A 134 8.11 10.21 -12.71
CA PRO A 134 8.57 10.54 -14.04
C PRO A 134 7.44 11.06 -14.93
N GLY A 135 6.19 10.61 -14.76
CA GLY A 135 5.03 11.13 -15.50
C GLY A 135 4.88 12.65 -15.37
N ARG A 136 4.94 13.14 -14.13
CA ARG A 136 4.74 14.55 -13.76
C ARG A 136 6.02 15.40 -13.72
N ASN A 137 7.19 14.76 -13.88
CA ASN A 137 8.50 15.41 -13.67
C ASN A 137 8.68 15.95 -12.25
N GLU A 138 8.13 15.26 -11.26
CA GLU A 138 8.00 15.80 -9.92
C GLU A 138 8.83 15.01 -8.91
N LYS A 139 9.40 15.70 -7.92
CA LYS A 139 10.04 15.09 -6.76
C LYS A 139 9.27 15.45 -5.51
N MET A 140 9.03 14.46 -4.67
CA MET A 140 8.33 14.60 -3.41
C MET A 140 9.21 14.09 -2.28
N GLN A 141 9.17 14.77 -1.14
CA GLN A 141 9.96 14.41 0.04
C GLN A 141 9.03 14.13 1.20
N TYR A 142 9.36 13.10 1.97
CA TYR A 142 8.61 12.72 3.17
C TYR A 142 9.56 12.38 4.33
N ASN A 143 9.00 12.36 5.56
CA ASN A 143 9.74 11.98 6.75
C ASN A 143 9.91 10.46 6.76
N ASN A 144 11.10 9.97 6.47
CA ASN A 144 11.36 8.55 6.33
C ASN A 144 11.29 7.80 7.68
N ASP A 145 11.40 8.50 8.81
CA ASP A 145 11.38 7.87 10.13
C ASP A 145 9.97 7.63 10.67
N GLU A 146 8.96 8.32 10.16
CA GLU A 146 7.59 8.27 10.67
C GLU A 146 6.54 8.03 9.59
N ASP A 147 6.70 8.61 8.40
CA ASP A 147 5.71 8.49 7.34
C ASP A 147 5.81 7.13 6.63
N VAL A 148 4.69 6.72 6.03
CA VAL A 148 4.54 5.42 5.37
C VAL A 148 4.41 5.60 3.85
N LEU A 149 5.21 4.84 3.11
CA LEU A 149 5.14 4.75 1.65
C LEU A 149 4.18 3.61 1.26
N PHE A 150 2.99 3.95 0.80
CA PHE A 150 1.98 2.96 0.37
C PHE A 150 2.05 2.76 -1.14
N LEU A 151 2.37 1.53 -1.55
CA LEU A 151 2.43 1.10 -2.93
C LEU A 151 1.11 0.45 -3.35
N ARG A 152 0.52 0.90 -4.47
CA ARG A 152 -0.66 0.31 -5.11
C ARG A 152 -0.29 -0.32 -6.45
N PHE A 153 -0.27 -1.64 -6.48
CA PHE A 153 0.00 -2.48 -7.65
C PHE A 153 -1.29 -2.69 -8.47
N ARG A 154 -1.75 -1.64 -9.15
CA ARG A 154 -2.94 -1.72 -10.03
C ARG A 154 -2.58 -2.29 -11.40
N ASP A 155 -3.61 -2.83 -12.07
CA ASP A 155 -3.61 -3.42 -13.41
C ASP A 155 -2.94 -4.80 -13.50
N GLY A 156 -3.74 -5.84 -13.28
CA GLY A 156 -3.67 -7.11 -14.03
C GLY A 156 -4.89 -7.19 -14.97
N GLY A 157 -5.10 -6.15 -15.77
CA GLY A 157 -6.27 -6.00 -16.63
C GLY A 157 -7.59 -5.80 -15.88
N ALA A 158 -8.55 -5.13 -16.54
CA ALA A 158 -9.94 -5.36 -16.18
C ALA A 158 -10.19 -6.88 -16.21
N ILE A 159 -10.93 -7.40 -15.23
CA ILE A 159 -11.37 -8.81 -15.13
C ILE A 159 -12.07 -9.32 -16.42
N THR A 160 -12.28 -8.45 -17.41
CA THR A 160 -13.07 -8.68 -18.63
C THR A 160 -12.33 -9.21 -19.85
N ASP A 161 -11.00 -9.42 -19.87
CA ASP A 161 -10.31 -9.85 -21.11
C ASP A 161 -9.44 -11.12 -21.00
N LEU A 162 -9.79 -12.06 -20.10
CA LEU A 162 -9.18 -13.40 -20.06
C LEU A 162 -9.75 -14.39 -21.09
N SER A 163 -10.72 -13.96 -21.90
CA SER A 163 -11.15 -14.74 -23.06
C SER A 163 -10.46 -14.20 -24.30
N HIS A 164 -9.61 -15.03 -24.92
CA HIS A 164 -8.98 -14.96 -26.25
C HIS A 164 -7.46 -14.68 -26.25
N GLY A 165 -6.68 -15.76 -26.17
CA GLY A 165 -5.26 -15.72 -26.52
C GLY A 165 -4.50 -17.00 -26.16
N VAL A 166 -4.81 -18.10 -26.84
CA VAL A 166 -4.12 -19.39 -26.73
C VAL A 166 -2.68 -19.26 -27.23
N ILE A 167 -1.67 -19.10 -26.36
CA ILE A 167 -0.25 -19.37 -26.67
C ILE A 167 0.54 -19.77 -25.40
N PHE A 168 0.94 -21.06 -25.36
CA PHE A 168 1.96 -21.77 -24.55
C PHE A 168 1.82 -21.88 -23.02
N GLY A 169 1.72 -23.14 -22.58
CA GLY A 169 1.75 -23.58 -21.19
C GLY A 169 3.07 -23.29 -20.47
N GLU A 170 2.97 -23.26 -19.14
CA GLU A 170 3.99 -22.92 -18.11
C GLU A 170 4.13 -21.43 -17.76
N PHE A 171 3.62 -20.49 -18.55
CA PHE A 171 3.62 -19.04 -18.24
C PHE A 171 2.23 -18.42 -18.00
N GLU A 172 1.16 -19.22 -17.90
CA GLU A 172 -0.21 -18.71 -17.72
C GLU A 172 -0.49 -18.06 -16.34
N ALA A 173 0.47 -18.09 -15.40
CA ALA A 173 0.37 -17.39 -14.13
C ALA A 173 0.83 -15.92 -14.18
N SER A 174 1.61 -15.51 -15.20
CA SER A 174 2.32 -14.21 -15.28
C SER A 174 1.44 -13.00 -15.61
N GLY A 175 0.17 -13.03 -15.21
CA GLY A 175 -0.76 -11.92 -15.39
C GLY A 175 -1.96 -11.98 -14.45
N MET A 176 -1.89 -12.77 -13.37
CA MET A 176 -3.01 -12.94 -12.44
C MET A 176 -2.95 -12.01 -11.22
N ASN A 177 -1.80 -11.44 -10.88
CA ASN A 177 -1.66 -10.46 -9.80
C ASN A 177 -0.68 -9.33 -10.20
N GLY A 178 -0.84 -8.14 -9.63
CA GLY A 178 0.05 -7.00 -9.91
C GLY A 178 1.45 -7.18 -9.32
N LEU A 179 1.64 -8.11 -8.39
CA LEU A 179 2.91 -8.36 -7.70
C LEU A 179 3.91 -9.10 -8.61
N THR A 180 3.45 -10.06 -9.42
CA THR A 180 4.26 -10.73 -10.45
C THR A 180 4.81 -9.71 -11.44
N GLU A 181 3.98 -8.75 -11.89
CA GLU A 181 4.43 -7.70 -12.82
C GLU A 181 5.50 -6.77 -12.21
N VAL A 182 5.42 -6.48 -10.89
CA VAL A 182 6.48 -5.74 -10.17
C VAL A 182 7.80 -6.48 -10.23
N LEU A 183 7.76 -7.80 -10.03
CA LEU A 183 8.95 -8.62 -9.87
C LEU A 183 9.60 -9.01 -11.19
N GLU A 184 8.82 -9.13 -12.26
CA GLU A 184 9.32 -9.47 -13.60
C GLU A 184 9.97 -8.27 -14.32
N GLY A 185 9.49 -7.05 -14.07
CA GLY A 185 9.99 -5.84 -14.72
C GLY A 185 11.23 -5.22 -14.05
N PRO A 186 12.18 -4.65 -14.80
CA PRO A 186 13.29 -3.92 -14.19
C PRO A 186 12.77 -2.64 -13.52
N TRP A 187 13.12 -2.42 -12.25
CA TRP A 187 12.74 -1.20 -11.55
C TRP A 187 13.53 -0.02 -12.08
N SER A 188 12.87 1.13 -12.21
CA SER A 188 13.57 2.38 -12.48
C SER A 188 14.58 2.64 -11.35
N ALA A 189 15.70 3.29 -11.68
CA ALA A 189 16.74 3.59 -10.70
C ALA A 189 16.17 4.41 -9.53
N GLU A 190 15.27 5.35 -9.84
CA GLU A 190 14.65 6.20 -8.85
C GLU A 190 13.69 5.42 -7.93
N MET A 191 12.86 4.50 -8.47
CA MET A 191 12.00 3.64 -7.65
C MET A 191 12.84 2.71 -6.76
N ALA A 192 13.90 2.11 -7.30
CA ALA A 192 14.77 1.23 -6.55
C ALA A 192 15.48 1.97 -5.40
N GLU A 193 15.93 3.21 -5.62
CA GLU A 193 16.50 4.06 -4.57
C GLU A 193 15.45 4.42 -3.52
N THR A 194 14.27 4.90 -3.93
CA THR A 194 13.16 5.21 -3.02
C THR A 194 12.80 4.02 -2.13
N LEU A 195 12.65 2.81 -2.69
CA LEU A 195 12.26 1.62 -1.95
C LEU A 195 13.36 1.09 -1.05
N ARG A 196 14.62 1.15 -1.50
CA ARG A 196 15.78 0.76 -0.69
C ARG A 196 15.93 1.61 0.57
N ASP A 197 15.60 2.90 0.46
CA ASP A 197 15.75 3.81 1.59
C ASP A 197 14.50 3.87 2.48
N ALA A 198 13.36 3.34 2.04
CA ALA A 198 12.10 3.42 2.77
C ALA A 198 12.10 2.59 4.07
N ARG A 199 11.84 3.24 5.22
CA ARG A 199 11.75 2.53 6.51
C ARG A 199 10.38 1.98 6.82
N CYS A 200 9.32 2.52 6.23
CA CYS A 200 7.95 2.09 6.46
C CYS A 200 7.23 1.99 5.12
N ILE A 201 6.86 0.76 4.75
CA ILE A 201 6.17 0.47 3.48
C ILE A 201 4.79 -0.09 3.82
N ALA A 202 3.78 0.27 3.03
CA ALA A 202 2.45 -0.33 3.08
C ALA A 202 2.08 -0.97 1.74
N LEU A 203 1.33 -2.07 1.80
CA LEU A 203 0.75 -2.77 0.66
C LEU A 203 -0.75 -3.01 0.91
N ASP A 204 -1.57 -3.00 -0.14
CA ASP A 204 -2.99 -3.34 0.01
C ASP A 204 -3.14 -4.85 0.15
N VAL A 205 -3.86 -5.30 1.18
CA VAL A 205 -4.05 -6.72 1.44
C VAL A 205 -4.77 -7.41 0.27
N ALA A 206 -5.64 -6.71 -0.46
CA ALA A 206 -6.34 -7.27 -1.61
C ALA A 206 -5.40 -7.59 -2.79
N GLU A 207 -4.24 -6.93 -2.85
CA GLU A 207 -3.20 -7.18 -3.86
C GLU A 207 -2.33 -8.40 -3.50
N THR A 208 -2.40 -8.88 -2.25
CA THR A 208 -1.69 -10.07 -1.78
C THR A 208 -2.43 -11.38 -2.06
N TRP A 209 -3.63 -11.31 -2.66
CA TRP A 209 -4.50 -12.47 -2.91
C TRP A 209 -4.42 -12.98 -4.34
N VAL A 210 -4.24 -14.29 -4.51
CA VAL A 210 -4.48 -15.03 -5.77
C VAL A 210 -5.32 -16.26 -5.49
N PRO A 211 -6.22 -16.67 -6.41
CA PRO A 211 -7.00 -17.89 -6.26
C PRO A 211 -6.12 -19.11 -5.93
N SER A 212 -6.62 -19.96 -5.03
CA SER A 212 -5.95 -21.09 -4.39
C SER A 212 -5.35 -22.17 -5.32
N ALA A 213 -5.44 -22.01 -6.64
CA ALA A 213 -4.84 -22.92 -7.62
C ALA A 213 -3.32 -22.78 -7.73
N VAL A 214 -2.72 -21.71 -7.21
CA VAL A 214 -1.30 -21.33 -7.46
C VAL A 214 -0.41 -21.40 -6.20
N GLY A 215 -0.80 -22.19 -5.19
CA GLY A 215 -0.34 -22.10 -3.79
C GLY A 215 1.17 -22.15 -3.46
N ALA A 216 2.07 -22.41 -4.41
CA ALA A 216 3.53 -22.33 -4.20
C ALA A 216 4.16 -21.03 -4.73
N VAL A 217 3.67 -20.52 -5.87
CA VAL A 217 4.25 -19.37 -6.59
C VAL A 217 4.19 -18.09 -5.74
N LEU A 218 3.09 -17.90 -4.99
CA LEU A 218 2.92 -16.73 -4.11
C LEU A 218 3.95 -16.64 -2.99
N SER A 219 4.39 -17.78 -2.44
CA SER A 219 5.37 -17.77 -1.35
C SER A 219 6.74 -17.35 -1.86
N GLU A 220 7.10 -17.77 -3.08
CA GLU A 220 8.34 -17.39 -3.74
C GLU A 220 8.32 -15.90 -4.13
N GLU A 221 7.21 -15.42 -4.67
CA GLU A 221 7.01 -14.01 -5.00
C GLU A 221 7.07 -13.12 -3.76
N ALA A 222 6.40 -13.51 -2.67
CA ALA A 222 6.49 -12.80 -1.39
C ALA A 222 7.93 -12.79 -0.86
N THR A 223 8.61 -13.92 -0.88
CA THR A 223 10.03 -14.03 -0.47
C THR A 223 10.92 -13.13 -1.32
N TYR A 224 10.72 -13.13 -2.64
CA TYR A 224 11.51 -12.32 -3.56
C TYR A 224 11.26 -10.82 -3.33
N LEU A 225 10.00 -10.41 -3.18
CA LEU A 225 9.66 -9.03 -2.81
C LEU A 225 10.29 -8.63 -1.47
N ALA A 226 10.22 -9.49 -0.45
CA ALA A 226 10.89 -9.28 0.83
C ALA A 226 12.40 -9.05 0.66
N CYS A 227 13.07 -9.87 -0.16
CA CYS A 227 14.49 -9.70 -0.51
C CYS A 227 14.77 -8.38 -1.25
N CYS A 228 13.81 -7.82 -1.98
CA CYS A 228 13.99 -6.51 -2.60
C CYS A 228 13.78 -5.34 -1.62
N LEU A 229 12.93 -5.53 -0.62
CA LEU A 229 12.52 -4.46 0.32
C LEU A 229 13.26 -4.47 1.66
N HIS A 230 13.99 -5.54 2.00
CA HIS A 230 14.52 -5.74 3.36
C HIS A 230 15.47 -4.64 3.84
N GLN A 231 16.19 -3.96 2.94
CA GLN A 231 17.27 -3.07 3.31
C GLN A 231 16.72 -1.83 4.05
N GLY A 232 17.04 -1.69 5.34
CA GLY A 232 16.63 -0.52 6.14
C GLY A 232 15.14 -0.46 6.50
N LEU A 233 14.34 -1.44 6.07
CA LEU A 233 12.92 -1.52 6.38
C LEU A 233 12.71 -1.79 7.87
N ARG A 234 11.90 -0.94 8.51
CA ARG A 234 11.54 -1.04 9.92
C ARG A 234 10.17 -1.68 10.11
N VAL A 235 9.20 -1.36 9.27
CA VAL A 235 7.83 -1.89 9.37
C VAL A 235 7.26 -2.11 7.97
N LEU A 236 6.60 -3.25 7.77
CA LEU A 236 5.73 -3.50 6.62
C LEU A 236 4.28 -3.50 7.09
N TYR A 237 3.44 -2.63 6.52
CA TYR A 237 2.03 -2.57 6.81
C TYR A 237 1.21 -3.28 5.71
N LEU A 238 0.23 -4.07 6.12
CA LEU A 238 -0.82 -4.61 5.25
C LEU A 238 -2.10 -3.83 5.51
N VAL A 239 -2.60 -3.14 4.48
CA VAL A 239 -3.77 -2.27 4.59
C VAL A 239 -5.01 -3.02 4.13
N ASP A 240 -6.00 -3.18 5.01
CA ASP A 240 -7.29 -3.79 4.69
C ASP A 240 -8.34 -2.71 4.44
N HIS A 241 -8.59 -2.42 3.16
CA HIS A 241 -9.68 -1.53 2.71
C HIS A 241 -11.04 -2.25 2.62
N CYS A 242 -11.06 -3.58 2.73
CA CYS A 242 -12.24 -4.41 2.55
C CYS A 242 -13.09 -4.47 3.83
N HIS A 243 -12.45 -4.55 4.98
CA HIS A 243 -13.12 -4.71 6.27
C HIS A 243 -14.18 -3.62 6.51
N GLY A 244 -15.41 -4.04 6.84
CA GLY A 244 -16.55 -3.14 7.07
C GLY A 244 -17.12 -2.43 5.83
N ARG A 245 -16.46 -2.51 4.67
CA ARG A 245 -16.70 -1.65 3.50
C ARG A 245 -17.00 -2.39 2.21
N CYS A 246 -16.51 -3.63 2.05
CA CYS A 246 -16.82 -4.42 0.87
C CYS A 246 -18.28 -4.85 0.91
N THR A 247 -19.04 -4.52 -0.14
CA THR A 247 -20.47 -4.87 -0.27
C THR A 247 -20.72 -6.37 -0.42
N ARG A 248 -19.66 -7.16 -0.63
CA ARG A 248 -19.70 -8.60 -0.87
C ARG A 248 -19.23 -9.45 0.29
N CYS A 249 -18.37 -8.90 1.16
CA CYS A 249 -18.00 -9.62 2.36
C CYS A 249 -19.01 -9.25 3.45
N GLU A 250 -19.65 -10.25 4.05
CA GLU A 250 -20.57 -10.03 5.17
C GLU A 250 -19.84 -9.59 6.46
N ARG A 251 -18.61 -9.07 6.34
CA ARG A 251 -17.77 -8.57 7.44
C ARG A 251 -18.16 -7.13 7.80
N HIS A 252 -19.46 -6.90 7.98
CA HIS A 252 -19.99 -5.62 8.42
C HIS A 252 -20.09 -5.58 9.95
N GLY A 253 -19.71 -4.44 10.55
CA GLY A 253 -20.07 -4.13 11.94
C GLY A 253 -18.94 -4.21 12.97
N THR A 254 -17.71 -4.56 12.58
CA THR A 254 -16.56 -4.54 13.49
C THR A 254 -15.73 -3.27 13.29
N THR A 255 -15.43 -2.56 14.37
CA THR A 255 -14.58 -1.34 14.35
C THR A 255 -13.15 -1.65 14.75
N SER A 256 -12.18 -0.78 14.45
CA SER A 256 -10.78 -0.99 14.86
C SER A 256 -10.65 -1.17 16.37
N ASP A 257 -11.47 -0.45 17.15
CA ASP A 257 -11.46 -0.51 18.62
C ASP A 257 -11.82 -1.90 19.16
N GLN A 258 -12.65 -2.64 18.44
CA GLN A 258 -13.04 -4.01 18.80
C GLN A 258 -11.94 -5.03 18.47
N LEU A 259 -10.99 -4.67 17.60
CA LEU A 259 -9.91 -5.53 17.11
C LEU A 259 -8.56 -5.24 17.78
N GLN A 260 -8.59 -4.59 18.95
CA GLN A 260 -7.40 -4.27 19.75
C GLN A 260 -6.95 -5.42 20.66
N THR A 261 -7.70 -6.53 20.67
CA THR A 261 -7.28 -7.72 21.42
C THR A 261 -6.19 -8.44 20.66
N ARG A 262 -5.03 -8.69 21.29
CA ARG A 262 -3.92 -9.41 20.65
C ARG A 262 -4.24 -10.90 20.52
N GLY A 263 -4.59 -11.31 19.30
CA GLY A 263 -4.97 -12.66 18.94
C GLY A 263 -3.84 -13.69 19.07
N VAL A 264 -4.15 -14.95 18.78
CA VAL A 264 -3.16 -16.03 18.67
C VAL A 264 -2.30 -15.80 17.43
N LEU A 265 -2.91 -15.45 16.29
CA LEU A 265 -2.20 -15.21 15.03
C LEU A 265 -1.22 -14.04 15.15
N TYR A 266 -1.65 -12.92 15.74
CA TYR A 266 -0.76 -11.78 15.97
C TYR A 266 0.47 -12.16 16.80
N ARG A 267 0.25 -12.91 17.90
CA ARG A 267 1.33 -13.39 18.76
C ARG A 267 2.28 -14.32 18.02
N GLN A 268 1.75 -15.24 17.20
CA GLN A 268 2.58 -16.15 16.43
C GLN A 268 3.44 -15.41 15.42
N LEU A 269 2.89 -14.44 14.70
CA LEU A 269 3.62 -13.63 13.72
C LEU A 269 4.76 -12.83 14.38
N HIS A 270 4.59 -12.40 15.63
CA HIS A 270 5.57 -11.56 16.34
C HIS A 270 6.41 -12.32 17.37
N ARG A 271 6.25 -13.64 17.51
CA ARG A 271 7.11 -14.46 18.36
C ARG A 271 8.50 -14.53 17.72
N GLN A 272 9.45 -13.79 18.27
CA GLN A 272 10.85 -13.96 17.91
C GLN A 272 11.30 -15.36 18.36
N GLY A 273 11.92 -16.12 17.46
CA GLY A 273 12.39 -17.48 17.71
C GLY A 273 13.59 -17.59 18.67
N THR A 274 13.83 -16.59 19.51
CA THR A 274 14.88 -16.59 20.53
C THR A 274 14.30 -17.06 21.86
N TYR A 275 14.93 -18.07 22.45
CA TYR A 275 14.62 -18.66 23.75
C TYR A 275 14.81 -17.71 24.96
N GLU A 276 14.77 -16.39 24.74
CA GLU A 276 14.85 -15.39 25.80
C GLU A 276 13.44 -14.86 26.11
N GLU A 277 12.79 -15.49 27.09
CA GLU A 277 11.45 -15.20 27.64
C GLU A 277 11.26 -13.77 28.19
N ASN A 278 12.17 -12.82 27.93
CA ASN A 278 12.22 -11.52 28.60
C ASN A 278 11.74 -10.32 27.76
N ASP A 279 11.50 -10.46 26.44
CA ASP A 279 11.05 -9.34 25.59
C ASP A 279 9.57 -9.41 25.15
N ASP A 280 8.87 -10.48 25.56
CA ASP A 280 7.42 -10.62 25.34
C ASP A 280 6.63 -9.45 25.96
N GLY A 281 7.15 -8.80 27.00
CA GLY A 281 6.53 -7.64 27.63
C GLY A 281 6.50 -6.38 26.76
N ALA A 282 7.53 -6.13 25.95
CA ALA A 282 7.67 -4.90 25.17
C ALA A 282 6.80 -4.91 23.91
N VAL A 283 6.78 -6.03 23.18
CA VAL A 283 5.90 -6.24 22.02
C VAL A 283 4.42 -6.16 22.42
N MET A 284 4.09 -6.66 23.61
CA MET A 284 2.73 -6.69 24.14
C MET A 284 2.27 -5.37 24.78
N ALA A 285 3.19 -4.46 25.13
CA ALA A 285 2.88 -3.18 25.75
C ALA A 285 2.75 -2.02 24.73
N ARG A 286 3.06 -2.24 23.45
CA ARG A 286 3.03 -1.19 22.42
C ARG A 286 1.62 -0.62 22.20
N THR A 287 1.52 0.68 21.95
CA THR A 287 0.30 1.31 21.48
C THR A 287 0.08 1.06 19.98
N PRO A 288 -1.14 0.82 19.52
CA PRO A 288 -1.43 0.68 18.09
C PRO A 288 -0.94 1.89 17.31
N ASP A 289 -0.39 1.67 16.11
CA ASP A 289 -0.04 2.78 15.24
C ASP A 289 -1.29 3.45 14.68
N VAL A 290 -1.21 4.77 14.55
CA VAL A 290 -2.24 5.59 13.90
C VAL A 290 -1.54 6.44 12.85
N ILE A 291 -1.88 6.23 11.59
CA ILE A 291 -1.28 6.91 10.45
C ILE A 291 -2.36 7.74 9.76
N GLN A 292 -2.03 8.99 9.45
CA GLN A 292 -2.97 9.96 8.90
C GLN A 292 -2.92 10.00 7.37
N GLY A 293 -4.08 9.91 6.73
CA GLY A 293 -4.30 10.25 5.34
C GLY A 293 -5.20 11.47 5.20
N VAL A 294 -5.44 11.93 3.98
CA VAL A 294 -6.42 12.99 3.73
C VAL A 294 -7.82 12.40 3.74
N GLY A 295 -8.61 12.74 4.76
CA GLY A 295 -9.98 12.22 4.94
C GLY A 295 -10.04 10.74 5.33
N LYS A 296 -8.91 10.16 5.76
CA LYS A 296 -8.76 8.76 6.16
C LYS A 296 -7.82 8.65 7.35
N THR A 297 -8.16 7.79 8.31
CA THR A 297 -7.23 7.34 9.34
C THR A 297 -6.92 5.87 9.12
N TYR A 298 -5.65 5.48 9.22
CA TYR A 298 -5.22 4.08 9.17
C TYR A 298 -4.83 3.64 10.57
N ARG A 299 -5.60 2.73 11.17
CA ARG A 299 -5.40 2.27 12.54
C ARG A 299 -4.93 0.84 12.56
N GLU A 300 -3.88 0.59 13.32
CA GLU A 300 -3.43 -0.76 13.53
C GLU A 300 -4.41 -1.59 14.35
N VAL A 301 -4.53 -2.86 13.99
CA VAL A 301 -5.31 -3.87 14.70
C VAL A 301 -4.45 -5.09 15.03
N PHE A 302 -4.87 -5.82 16.06
CA PHE A 302 -4.15 -6.99 16.57
C PHE A 302 -4.98 -8.28 16.55
N ASP A 303 -6.30 -8.19 16.38
CA ASP A 303 -7.19 -9.35 16.33
C ASP A 303 -7.38 -9.81 14.89
N PHE A 304 -6.40 -10.55 14.36
CA PHE A 304 -6.47 -11.06 12.98
C PHE A 304 -7.59 -12.10 12.82
N GLU A 305 -7.92 -12.83 13.88
CA GLU A 305 -9.05 -13.76 13.92
C GLU A 305 -10.38 -13.01 13.80
N GLY A 306 -10.50 -11.85 14.45
CA GLY A 306 -11.63 -10.93 14.28
C GLY A 306 -11.73 -10.34 12.87
N LEU A 307 -10.64 -10.28 12.11
CA LEU A 307 -10.65 -9.99 10.67
C LEU A 307 -11.11 -11.19 9.82
N GLY A 308 -11.34 -12.35 10.43
CA GLY A 308 -11.65 -13.61 9.76
C GLY A 308 -10.43 -14.30 9.18
N TRP A 309 -9.21 -13.96 9.65
CA TRP A 309 -8.00 -14.67 9.25
C TRP A 309 -7.84 -15.96 10.06
N SER A 310 -7.07 -16.88 9.50
CA SER A 310 -6.66 -18.15 10.11
C SER A 310 -5.21 -18.41 9.71
N ASP A 311 -4.58 -19.42 10.31
CA ASP A 311 -3.22 -19.85 9.92
C ASP A 311 -3.09 -20.18 8.42
N ALA A 312 -4.18 -20.61 7.79
CA ALA A 312 -4.25 -20.94 6.37
C ALA A 312 -4.77 -19.78 5.50
N HIS A 313 -5.11 -18.63 6.09
CA HIS A 313 -5.61 -17.49 5.34
C HIS A 313 -4.47 -16.90 4.49
N PRO A 314 -4.64 -16.72 3.17
CA PRO A 314 -3.59 -16.23 2.28
C PRO A 314 -2.89 -14.94 2.74
N HIS A 315 -3.65 -13.95 3.22
CA HIS A 315 -3.06 -12.73 3.79
C HIS A 315 -2.13 -12.98 4.98
N TYR A 316 -2.49 -13.94 5.85
CA TYR A 316 -1.65 -14.31 6.99
C TYR A 316 -0.42 -15.11 6.55
N ALA A 317 -0.58 -16.03 5.59
CA ALA A 317 0.55 -16.76 5.00
C ALA A 317 1.54 -15.81 4.31
N PHE A 318 1.04 -14.82 3.57
CA PHE A 318 1.84 -13.75 2.97
C PHE A 318 2.57 -12.94 4.05
N ALA A 319 1.86 -12.49 5.09
CA ALA A 319 2.44 -11.74 6.20
C ALA A 319 3.59 -12.50 6.87
N ARG A 320 3.40 -13.80 7.11
CA ARG A 320 4.44 -14.67 7.69
C ARG A 320 5.65 -14.81 6.78
N ALA A 321 5.44 -15.09 5.48
CA ALA A 321 6.55 -15.22 4.53
C ALA A 321 7.39 -13.93 4.45
N MET A 322 6.73 -12.76 4.43
CA MET A 322 7.41 -11.47 4.46
C MET A 322 8.16 -11.24 5.77
N ASP A 323 7.53 -11.49 6.92
CA ASP A 323 8.14 -11.28 8.24
C ASP A 323 9.40 -12.15 8.42
N GLU A 324 9.27 -13.46 8.18
CA GLU A 324 10.35 -14.43 8.31
C GLU A 324 11.52 -14.09 7.37
N THR A 325 11.23 -13.78 6.10
CA THR A 325 12.27 -13.46 5.10
C THR A 325 13.00 -12.17 5.41
N ILE A 326 12.28 -11.08 5.72
CA ILE A 326 12.91 -9.78 6.00
C ILE A 326 13.80 -9.89 7.25
N ARG A 327 13.32 -10.56 8.31
CA ARG A 327 14.13 -10.78 9.52
C ARG A 327 15.40 -11.55 9.20
N SER A 328 15.30 -12.63 8.42
CA SER A 328 16.47 -13.41 8.00
C SER A 328 17.47 -12.55 7.22
N GLN A 329 16.99 -11.84 6.20
CA GLN A 329 17.86 -11.01 5.34
C GLN A 329 18.52 -9.86 6.09
N GLN A 330 17.86 -9.27 7.10
CA GLN A 330 18.49 -8.26 7.94
C GLN A 330 19.49 -8.87 8.92
N ALA A 331 19.15 -10.01 9.54
CA ALA A 331 20.05 -10.71 10.45
C ALA A 331 21.36 -11.14 9.75
N ASP A 332 21.27 -11.66 8.53
CA ASP A 332 22.43 -12.01 7.70
C ASP A 332 23.31 -10.79 7.34
N ALA A 333 22.73 -9.59 7.39
CA ALA A 333 23.41 -8.31 7.15
C ALA A 333 23.85 -7.60 8.44
N ASP A 334 23.84 -8.29 9.59
CA ASP A 334 24.12 -7.74 10.94
C ASP A 334 23.24 -6.52 11.29
N LYS A 335 21.99 -6.50 10.80
CA LYS A 335 20.98 -5.48 11.10
C LYS A 335 19.79 -6.12 11.80
N GLN A 336 19.18 -5.41 12.75
CA GLN A 336 18.00 -5.88 13.49
C GLN A 336 17.00 -4.74 13.70
N ASP A 337 16.75 -3.95 12.66
CA ASP A 337 15.86 -2.79 12.73
C ASP A 337 14.40 -3.16 12.43
N PHE A 338 14.14 -4.32 11.81
CA PHE A 338 12.80 -4.74 11.43
C PHE A 338 11.93 -5.13 12.63
N GLN A 339 10.88 -4.35 12.85
CA GLN A 339 9.92 -4.50 13.94
C GLN A 339 8.77 -5.44 13.59
N GLY A 340 8.58 -5.79 12.31
CA GLY A 340 7.63 -6.80 11.87
C GLY A 340 6.57 -6.33 10.89
N VAL A 341 5.70 -7.27 10.51
CA VAL A 341 4.53 -7.02 9.66
C VAL A 341 3.31 -6.65 10.51
N ARG A 342 2.68 -5.51 10.21
CA ARG A 342 1.53 -4.95 10.95
C ARG A 342 0.32 -4.83 10.03
N VAL A 343 -0.88 -4.81 10.60
CA VAL A 343 -2.14 -4.74 9.83
C VAL A 343 -2.89 -3.47 10.17
N LEU A 344 -3.25 -2.69 9.15
CA LEU A 344 -3.98 -1.43 9.28
C LEU A 344 -5.40 -1.57 8.73
N LEU A 345 -6.38 -1.10 9.50
CA LEU A 345 -7.74 -0.85 9.02
C LEU A 345 -7.91 0.61 8.62
N VAL A 346 -8.71 0.84 7.59
CA VAL A 346 -9.00 2.19 7.08
C VAL A 346 -10.32 2.69 7.64
N GLU A 347 -10.29 3.87 8.25
CA GLU A 347 -11.44 4.61 8.78
C GLU A 347 -11.66 5.89 7.99
N ASP A 348 -12.92 6.24 7.77
CA ASP A 348 -13.28 7.48 7.08
C ASP A 348 -13.38 8.61 8.08
N GLU A 349 -12.67 9.69 7.82
CA GLU A 349 -12.89 10.93 8.54
C GLU A 349 -14.02 11.69 7.85
N VAL A 350 -15.00 12.13 8.63
CA VAL A 350 -16.04 13.02 8.14
C VAL A 350 -15.40 14.40 7.98
N VAL A 351 -15.02 14.73 6.75
CA VAL A 351 -14.49 16.05 6.38
C VAL A 351 -15.59 16.81 5.65
N GLU A 352 -16.09 17.89 6.25
CA GLU A 352 -17.15 18.70 5.64
C GLU A 352 -16.74 19.18 4.24
N GLY A 353 -17.58 18.86 3.24
CA GLY A 353 -17.38 19.28 1.86
C GLY A 353 -16.36 18.46 1.05
N VAL A 354 -15.72 17.44 1.62
CA VAL A 354 -14.88 16.49 0.88
C VAL A 354 -15.63 15.17 0.70
N ASP A 355 -15.83 14.77 -0.55
CA ASP A 355 -16.32 13.44 -0.85
C ASP A 355 -15.20 12.42 -0.60
N THR A 356 -15.16 11.86 0.60
CA THR A 356 -14.21 10.81 0.99
C THR A 356 -14.65 9.42 0.51
N THR A 357 -15.66 9.33 -0.37
CA THR A 357 -16.17 8.06 -0.88
C THR A 357 -15.02 7.20 -1.43
N MET A 358 -15.01 5.96 -0.96
CA MET A 358 -14.14 4.90 -1.43
C MET A 358 -14.99 3.68 -1.73
N LEU A 359 -14.76 3.05 -2.88
CA LEU A 359 -15.43 1.82 -3.29
C LEU A 359 -14.44 0.67 -3.25
N MET A 360 -14.83 -0.40 -2.57
CA MET A 360 -14.07 -1.64 -2.49
C MET A 360 -14.98 -2.82 -2.85
N ASP A 361 -14.58 -3.56 -3.88
CA ASP A 361 -15.24 -4.80 -4.28
C ASP A 361 -14.22 -5.92 -4.21
N CYS A 362 -14.13 -6.56 -3.04
CA CYS A 362 -13.35 -7.75 -2.85
C CYS A 362 -13.88 -8.85 -3.81
N GLY A 363 -13.11 -9.17 -4.84
CA GLY A 363 -13.46 -10.11 -5.90
C GLY A 363 -13.50 -11.56 -5.43
N LEU A 364 -14.43 -11.91 -4.54
CA LEU A 364 -14.75 -13.31 -4.25
C LEU A 364 -15.81 -13.77 -5.24
N GLY A 365 -15.37 -14.36 -6.35
CA GLY A 365 -16.22 -15.22 -7.16
C GLY A 365 -16.78 -16.34 -6.28
N GLY A 366 -18.02 -16.16 -5.83
CA GLY A 366 -18.97 -17.15 -5.31
C GLY A 366 -18.45 -18.20 -4.33
N GLY A 367 -18.73 -18.04 -3.03
CA GLY A 367 -19.20 -19.07 -2.07
C GLY A 367 -18.52 -20.47 -1.97
N ALA A 368 -17.45 -20.76 -2.69
CA ALA A 368 -16.87 -22.11 -2.81
C ALA A 368 -15.47 -22.25 -2.21
N SER A 369 -14.83 -21.15 -1.81
CA SER A 369 -13.43 -21.14 -1.35
C SER A 369 -13.21 -21.87 -0.02
N GLU A 370 -14.21 -21.91 0.88
CA GLU A 370 -14.09 -22.69 2.13
C GLU A 370 -14.10 -24.22 1.88
N ARG A 371 -14.59 -24.71 0.73
CA ARG A 371 -14.56 -26.14 0.40
C ARG A 371 -13.17 -26.61 -0.08
N ASN A 372 -12.45 -25.77 -0.82
CA ASN A 372 -11.20 -26.19 -1.47
C ASN A 372 -9.99 -26.16 -0.51
N ALA A 373 -10.03 -25.33 0.55
CA ALA A 373 -9.01 -25.35 1.61
C ALA A 373 -8.97 -26.70 2.37
N ARG A 374 -10.07 -27.48 2.36
CA ARG A 374 -10.11 -28.84 2.93
C ARG A 374 -9.53 -29.92 2.02
N GLU A 375 -9.50 -29.72 0.70
CA GLU A 375 -9.00 -30.74 -0.23
C GLU A 375 -7.46 -30.75 -0.35
N VAL A 376 -6.80 -29.60 -0.15
CA VAL A 376 -5.32 -29.51 -0.18
C VAL A 376 -4.68 -30.26 1.00
N ARG A 377 -5.36 -30.40 2.14
CA ARG A 377 -4.89 -31.20 3.29
C ARG A 377 -4.69 -32.68 2.96
N ASN A 378 -5.32 -33.22 1.92
CA ASN A 378 -5.16 -34.63 1.55
C ASN A 378 -3.94 -34.92 0.66
N MET A 379 -3.24 -33.90 0.17
CA MET A 379 -2.06 -34.09 -0.69
C MET A 379 -0.72 -33.82 0.00
N SER A 380 -0.72 -33.13 1.14
CA SER A 380 0.52 -32.83 1.88
C SER A 380 1.04 -33.98 2.76
N PHE A 381 0.32 -35.10 2.89
CA PHE A 381 0.72 -36.27 3.68
C PHE A 381 1.42 -37.39 2.88
N ARG A 382 1.83 -37.15 1.63
CA ARG A 382 2.50 -38.17 0.79
C ARG A 382 3.98 -37.95 0.52
N TRP A 383 4.62 -36.98 1.18
CA TRP A 383 6.07 -36.73 1.06
C TRP A 383 6.86 -37.00 2.35
N LEU A 384 6.26 -37.73 3.29
CA LEU A 384 6.95 -38.35 4.42
C LEU A 384 6.43 -39.79 4.57
N ALA A 385 6.89 -40.67 3.69
CA ALA A 385 6.83 -42.13 3.84
C ALA A 385 8.09 -42.75 3.21
#